data_AF-A0A6L8QC43-F1
#
_entry.id   AF-A0A6L8QC43-F1
#
_cell.length_a   1.000
_cell.length_b   1.000
_cell.length_c   1.000
_cell.angle_alpha   90.00
_cell.angle_beta   90.00
_cell.angle_gamma   90.00
#
_symmetry.space_group_name_H-M   'P 1'
#
loop_
_entity.id
_entity.type
_entity.pdbx_description
1 polymer ?
#
loop_
_entity_poly.entity_id
_entity_poly.type
_entity_poly.pdbx_seq_one_letter_code
_entity_poly.pdbx_strand_id
1 'polypeptide(L)' 'ALIGFLMMTFLLYQRIVNGILYDGFVVLTAAFAFFAGVQLLSIGFLGEYLGRVHKQIQERPDYIVEKVLE' A
#
# COMPACT_ATOMS: atom_id res chain seq x y z
N ALA A 1 1.19 -2.84 4.71
CA ALA A 1 1.24 -1.95 5.89
C ALA A 1 1.49 -2.72 7.19
N LEU A 2 0.62 -3.67 7.56
CA LEU A 2 0.69 -4.41 8.84
C LEU A 2 2.03 -5.14 9.09
N ILE A 3 2.57 -5.80 8.06
CA ILE A 3 3.86 -6.50 8.12
C ILE A 3 5.03 -5.51 8.33
N GLY A 4 5.01 -4.36 7.64
CA GLY A 4 6.03 -3.32 7.80
C GLY A 4 5.98 -2.65 9.18
N PHE A 5 4.77 -2.44 9.70
CA PHE A 5 4.56 -1.91 11.05
C PHE A 5 5.04 -2.89 12.14
N LEU A 6 4.75 -4.18 11.97
CA LEU A 6 5.26 -5.24 12.86
C LEU A 6 6.79 -5.33 12.83
N MET A 7 7.40 -5.24 11.64
CA MET A 7 8.86 -5.23 11.50
C MET A 7 9.50 -3.99 12.16
N MET A 8 8.95 -2.80 11.94
CA MET A 8 9.44 -1.56 12.57
C MET A 8 9.37 -1.63 14.10
N THR A 9 8.26 -2.15 14.64
CA THR A 9 8.07 -2.32 16.08
C THR A 9 9.04 -3.34 16.67
N PHE A 10 9.26 -4.47 15.98
CA PHE A 10 10.22 -5.49 16.39
C PHE A 10 11.67 -4.97 16.41
N LEU A 11 12.07 -4.22 15.38
CA LEU A 11 13.41 -3.62 15.28
C LEU A 11 13.65 -2.55 16.37
N LEU A 12 12.63 -1.73 16.67
CA LEU A 12 12.67 -0.77 17.77
C LEU A 12 12.80 -1.46 19.13
N TYR A 13 12.04 -2.52 19.37
CA TYR A 13 12.13 -3.32 20.58
C TYR A 13 13.53 -3.93 20.75
N GLN A 14 14.09 -4.50 19.67
CA GLN A 14 15.42 -5.07 19.68
C GLN A 14 16.52 -4.03 19.95
N ARG A 15 16.38 -2.80 19.41
CA ARG A 15 17.29 -1.65 19.68
C ARG A 15 17.29 -1.28 21.17
N ILE A 16 16.13 -1.31 21.83
CA ILE A 16 15.96 -0.92 23.24
C ILE A 16 16.50 -2.01 24.18
N VAL A 17 16.25 -3.29 23.89
CA VAL A 17 16.57 -4.41 24.80
C VAL A 17 18.02 -4.89 24.67
N ASN A 18 18.57 -5.01 23.45
CA ASN A 18 19.87 -5.66 23.24
C ASN A 18 21.06 -4.69 23.09
N GLY A 19 20.82 -3.38 23.01
CA GLY A 19 21.86 -2.45 22.56
C GLY A 19 22.25 -2.68 21.09
N ILE A 20 23.26 -1.96 20.58
CA ILE A 20 23.61 -1.94 19.15
C ILE A 20 24.23 -3.29 18.72
N LEU A 21 23.42 -4.20 18.19
CA LEU A 21 23.90 -5.48 17.62
C LEU A 21 24.61 -5.28 16.26
N TYR A 22 24.13 -4.34 15.44
CA TYR A 22 24.72 -3.93 14.16
C TYR A 22 24.40 -2.45 13.92
N ASP A 23 25.41 -1.59 14.00
CA ASP A 23 25.21 -0.15 13.85
C ASP A 23 24.82 0.19 12.39
N GLY A 24 23.85 1.08 12.22
CA GLY A 24 23.30 1.46 10.90
C GLY A 24 22.26 0.50 10.28
N PHE A 25 22.31 -0.80 10.54
CA PHE A 25 21.36 -1.78 9.94
C PHE A 25 19.91 -1.50 10.33
N VAL A 26 19.67 -1.23 11.63
CA VAL A 26 18.32 -0.98 12.16
C VAL A 26 17.67 0.25 11.50
N VAL A 27 18.43 1.34 11.35
CA VAL A 27 17.94 2.59 10.75
C VAL A 27 17.68 2.40 9.26
N LEU A 28 18.58 1.69 8.56
CA LEU A 28 18.45 1.41 7.13
C LEU A 28 17.21 0.55 6.83
N THR A 29 17.03 -0.55 7.57
CA THR A 29 15.88 -1.44 7.39
C THR A 29 14.57 -0.73 7.75
N ALA A 30 14.54 0.09 8.81
CA ALA A 30 13.35 0.87 9.16
C ALA A 30 12.99 1.89 8.06
N ALA A 31 13.98 2.58 7.48
CA ALA A 31 13.77 3.50 6.36
C ALA A 31 13.20 2.76 5.14
N PHE A 32 13.80 1.64 4.73
CA PHE A 32 13.28 0.84 3.61
C PHE A 32 11.87 0.34 3.86
N ALA A 33 11.56 -0.15 5.05
CA ALA A 33 10.22 -0.61 5.40
C ALA A 33 9.18 0.51 5.34
N PHE A 34 9.54 1.71 5.82
CA PHE A 34 8.69 2.90 5.74
C PHE A 34 8.43 3.32 4.28
N PHE A 35 9.48 3.45 3.47
CA PHE A 35 9.35 3.81 2.06
C PHE A 35 8.55 2.76 1.27
N ALA A 36 8.78 1.47 1.51
CA ALA A 36 7.99 0.39 0.90
C ALA A 36 6.51 0.48 1.29
N GLY A 37 6.22 0.84 2.55
CA GLY A 37 4.85 1.08 3.01
C GLY A 37 4.16 2.22 2.26
N VAL A 38 4.83 3.36 2.13
CA VAL A 38 4.31 4.52 1.39
C VAL A 38 4.13 4.20 -0.09
N GLN A 39 5.08 3.50 -0.72
CA GLN A 39 4.98 3.08 -2.12
C GLN A 39 3.77 2.19 -2.37
N LEU A 40 3.49 1.23 -1.50
CA LEU A 40 2.31 0.36 -1.61
C LEU A 40 1.00 1.16 -1.50
N LEU A 41 0.93 2.15 -0.60
CA LEU A 41 -0.23 3.04 -0.49
C LEU A 41 -0.42 3.87 -1.77
N SER A 42 0.66 4.44 -2.31
CA SER A 42 0.62 5.20 -3.56
C SER A 42 0.14 4.35 -4.73
N ILE A 43 0.60 3.10 -4.84
CA ILE A 43 0.13 2.17 -5.87
C ILE A 43 -1.36 1.83 -5.67
N GLY A 44 -1.83 1.69 -4.42
CA GLY A 44 -3.24 1.49 -4.12
C GLY A 44 -4.13 2.62 -4.65
N PHE A 45 -3.76 3.87 -4.36
CA PHE A 45 -4.48 5.05 -4.88
C PHE A 45 -4.42 5.14 -6.42
N LEU A 46 -3.25 4.88 -7.00
CA LEU A 46 -3.08 4.85 -8.45
C LEU A 46 -3.97 3.77 -9.08
N GLY A 47 -4.07 2.59 -8.49
CA GLY A 47 -4.92 1.50 -8.99
C GLY A 47 -6.41 1.87 -9.01
N GLU A 48 -6.90 2.53 -7.97
CA GLU A 48 -8.29 3.01 -7.91
C GLU A 48 -8.56 4.07 -9.00
N TYR A 49 -7.63 5.01 -9.18
CA TYR A 49 -7.71 6.01 -10.24
C TYR A 49 -7.69 5.37 -11.63
N LEU A 50 -6.73 4.47 -11.87
CA LEU A 50 -6.57 3.80 -13.16
C LEU A 50 -7.77 2.90 -13.49
N GLY A 51 -8.36 2.26 -12.48
CA GLY A 51 -9.60 1.49 -12.63
C GLY A 51 -10.78 2.36 -13.08
N ARG A 52 -10.93 3.56 -12.52
CA ARG A 52 -11.95 4.53 -12.97
C ARG A 52 -11.72 4.99 -14.39
N VAL A 53 -10.49 5.34 -14.74
CA VAL A 53 -10.12 5.75 -16.11
C VAL A 53 -10.37 4.61 -17.09
N HIS A 54 -10.01 3.38 -16.75
CA HIS A 54 -10.27 2.23 -17.60
C HIS A 54 -11.76 2.02 -17.84
N LYS A 55 -12.61 2.18 -16.80
CA LYS A 55 -14.07 2.11 -16.95
C LYS A 55 -14.60 3.21 -17.88
N GLN A 56 -14.04 4.43 -17.83
CA GLN A 56 -14.41 5.52 -18.73
C GLN A 56 -14.00 5.26 -20.19
N ILE A 57 -12.83 4.69 -20.43
CA ILE A 57 -12.33 4.41 -21.79
C ILE A 57 -13.07 3.26 -22.46
N GLN A 58 -13.61 2.31 -21.69
CA GLN A 58 -14.19 1.09 -22.25
C GLN A 58 -15.58 1.28 -22.88
N GLU A 59 -16.16 2.50 -22.82
CA GLU A 59 -17.46 2.88 -23.41
C GLU A 59 -18.59 1.87 -23.13
N ARG A 60 -18.52 1.13 -22.02
CA ARG A 60 -19.53 0.12 -21.69
C ARG A 60 -20.74 0.84 -21.08
N PRO A 61 -21.95 0.71 -21.67
CA PRO A 61 -23.14 1.31 -21.11
C PRO A 61 -23.36 0.78 -19.69
N ASP A 62 -23.65 1.66 -18.73
CA ASP A 62 -23.83 1.29 -17.32
C ASP A 62 -25.05 0.37 -17.10
N TYR A 63 -25.98 0.34 -18.05
CA TYR A 63 -27.18 -0.50 -18.00
C TYR A 63 -27.58 -0.97 -19.41
N ILE A 64 -28.25 -2.12 -19.45
CA ILE A 64 -28.92 -2.63 -20.64
C ILE A 64 -30.42 -2.59 -20.33
N VAL A 65 -31.20 -1.91 -21.17
CA VAL A 65 -32.66 -1.88 -21.01
C VAL A 65 -33.24 -3.17 -21.57
N GLU A 66 -33.84 -3.99 -20.71
CA GLU A 66 -34.48 -5.23 -21.12
C GLU A 66 -35.89 -5.01 -21.67
N LYS A 67 -36.67 -4.12 -21.03
CA LYS A 67 -38.02 -3.77 -21.49
C LYS A 67 -38.49 -2.43 -20.90
N VAL A 68 -39.15 -1.61 -21.72
CA VAL A 68 -39.93 -0.45 -21.26
C VAL A 68 -41.40 -0.88 -21.22
N LEU A 69 -42.05 -0.72 -20.06
CA LEU A 69 -43.50 -0.91 -19.92
C LEU A 69 -44.14 0.47 -20.03
N GLU A 70 -45.02 0.64 -21.02
CA GLU A 70 -45.88 1.81 -21.19
C GLU A 70 -47.06 1.80 -20.20
#